data_AF-A0A3P5WIZ3-F1
#
_entry.id   AF-A0A3P5WIZ3-F1
#
_cell.length_a   1.000
_cell.length_b   1.000
_cell.length_c   1.000
_cell.angle_alpha   90.00
_cell.angle_beta   90.00
_cell.angle_gamma   90.00
#
_symmetry.space_group_name_H-M   'P 1'
#
loop_
_entity.id
_entity.type
_entity.pdbx_description
1 polymer ?
#
loop_
_entity_poly.entity_id
_entity_poly.type
_entity_poly.pdbx_seq_one_letter_code
_entity_poly.pdbx_strand_id
1 'polypeptide(L)'
;MTFSMKRVNAIFQKDFKDISRNSAVSVTVFMPLIIAFVMGKMNSNIAVEAHYTVINITLVVVGSFIQCCLIAEEKEKNTLRGLMLSPASTLEILSGKSLLSLIAMMIVVIIGAMMTGYKPENLLITASSILLSGLFYIGLGTLLGLLANSVMEASVIIMPFMLVFGFGSMATIFADKYPILKALDYTPNMQLMDIAAKVESGIGLGGVWWNLGIIVLWIIAIFALTVVVFRKKKMD
;
A
#
# COMPACT_ATOMS: atom_id res chain seq x y z
N MET A 1 -25.60 -2.53 -14.75
CA MET A 1 -25.60 -2.10 -13.33
C MET A 1 -24.87 -0.77 -13.24
N THR A 2 -25.51 0.26 -12.70
CA THR A 2 -24.88 1.58 -12.48
C THR A 2 -24.13 1.56 -11.16
N PHE A 3 -22.90 2.08 -11.14
CA PHE A 3 -22.10 2.26 -9.92
C PHE A 3 -22.84 3.17 -8.92
N SER A 4 -22.85 2.79 -7.65
CA SER A 4 -23.59 3.43 -6.57
C SER A 4 -22.68 3.71 -5.37
N MET A 5 -22.41 5.00 -5.16
CA MET A 5 -21.61 5.48 -4.04
C MET A 5 -22.21 5.12 -2.67
N LYS A 6 -23.55 4.96 -2.60
CA LYS A 6 -24.23 4.54 -1.36
C LYS A 6 -23.76 3.16 -0.90
N ARG A 7 -23.52 2.23 -1.84
CA ARG A 7 -23.05 0.87 -1.53
C ARG A 7 -21.60 0.87 -1.08
N VAL A 8 -20.75 1.62 -1.77
CA VAL A 8 -19.33 1.81 -1.40
C VAL A 8 -19.23 2.36 0.03
N ASN A 9 -20.02 3.40 0.34
CA ASN A 9 -20.02 4.00 1.68
C ASN A 9 -20.53 3.04 2.76
N ALA A 10 -21.55 2.23 2.47
CA ALA A 10 -22.05 1.22 3.41
C ALA A 10 -20.98 0.16 3.73
N ILE A 11 -20.23 -0.30 2.73
CA ILE A 11 -19.10 -1.23 2.93
C ILE A 11 -18.01 -0.57 3.77
N PHE A 12 -17.64 0.67 3.46
CA PHE A 12 -16.64 1.43 4.21
C PHE A 12 -17.02 1.60 5.69
N GLN A 13 -18.26 1.98 5.99
CA GLN A 13 -18.72 2.17 7.38
C GLN A 13 -18.70 0.88 8.19
N LYS A 14 -19.04 -0.25 7.54
CA LYS A 14 -18.95 -1.57 8.15
C LYS A 14 -17.51 -1.90 8.53
N ASP A 15 -16.59 -1.75 7.57
CA ASP A 15 -15.17 -2.04 7.78
C ASP A 15 -14.54 -1.15 8.86
N PHE A 16 -14.90 0.15 8.89
CA PHE A 16 -14.42 1.06 9.93
C PHE A 16 -14.80 0.57 11.33
N LYS A 17 -16.05 0.12 11.48
CA LYS A 17 -16.55 -0.42 12.75
C LYS A 17 -15.85 -1.74 13.12
N ASP A 18 -15.58 -2.59 12.13
CA ASP A 18 -14.91 -3.87 12.36
C ASP A 18 -13.43 -3.67 12.77
N ILE A 19 -12.69 -2.77 12.11
CA ILE A 19 -11.31 -2.42 12.50
C ILE A 19 -11.25 -1.88 13.92
N SER A 20 -12.16 -0.97 14.29
CA SER A 20 -12.17 -0.37 15.63
C SER A 20 -12.35 -1.40 16.76
N ARG A 21 -12.85 -2.59 16.43
CA ARG A 21 -13.02 -3.72 17.36
C ARG A 21 -11.87 -4.73 17.29
N ASN A 22 -11.10 -4.73 16.21
CA ASN A 22 -9.93 -5.58 16.04
C ASN A 22 -8.67 -4.86 16.56
N SER A 23 -8.30 -5.15 17.81
CA SER A 23 -7.17 -4.51 18.49
C SER A 23 -5.83 -4.81 17.80
N ALA A 24 -5.64 -6.01 17.25
CA ALA A 24 -4.39 -6.39 16.60
C ALA A 24 -4.12 -5.57 15.33
N VAL A 25 -5.14 -5.42 14.48
CA VAL A 25 -5.05 -4.59 13.26
C VAL A 25 -4.86 -3.12 13.64
N SER A 26 -5.62 -2.63 14.62
CA SER A 26 -5.52 -1.24 15.09
C SER A 26 -4.13 -0.89 15.62
N VAL A 27 -3.51 -1.78 16.43
CA VAL A 27 -2.15 -1.58 16.95
C VAL A 27 -1.12 -1.55 15.82
N THR A 28 -1.28 -2.40 14.81
CA THR A 28 -0.35 -2.49 13.68
C THR A 28 -0.29 -1.20 12.86
N VAL A 29 -1.41 -0.45 12.75
CA VAL A 29 -1.47 0.86 12.07
C VAL A 29 -0.52 1.88 12.71
N PHE A 30 -0.28 1.79 14.03
CA PHE A 30 0.60 2.72 14.75
C PHE A 30 2.09 2.38 14.63
N MET A 31 2.45 1.17 14.19
CA MET A 31 3.83 0.71 14.15
C MET A 31 4.74 1.62 13.29
N PRO A 32 4.34 2.06 12.08
CA PRO A 32 5.14 3.03 11.31
C PRO A 32 5.31 4.39 12.02
N LEU A 33 4.33 4.82 12.83
CA LEU A 33 4.43 6.08 13.58
C LEU A 33 5.43 5.99 14.73
N ILE A 34 5.56 4.82 15.37
CA ILE A 34 6.60 4.59 16.38
C ILE A 34 7.98 4.70 15.73
N ILE A 35 8.17 4.10 14.55
CA ILE A 35 9.43 4.21 13.81
C ILE A 35 9.70 5.66 13.42
N ALA A 36 8.69 6.37 12.89
CA ALA A 36 8.78 7.78 12.55
C ALA A 36 9.20 8.64 13.75
N PHE A 37 8.62 8.38 14.92
CA PHE A 37 8.96 9.07 16.17
C PHE A 37 10.43 8.89 16.54
N VAL A 38 10.89 7.63 16.56
CA VAL A 38 12.27 7.29 16.94
C VAL A 38 13.24 7.93 15.98
N MET A 39 13.01 7.80 14.66
CA MET A 39 13.86 8.40 13.64
C MET A 39 13.89 9.93 13.73
N GLY A 40 12.72 10.55 13.92
CA GLY A 40 12.58 12.00 14.15
C GLY A 40 13.35 12.54 15.36
N LYS A 41 13.62 11.69 16.37
CA LYS A 41 14.36 12.07 17.58
C LYS A 41 15.85 11.79 17.51
N MET A 42 16.28 10.84 16.67
CA MET A 42 17.68 10.43 16.60
C MET A 42 18.58 11.44 15.89
N ASN A 43 18.07 12.17 14.90
CA ASN A 43 18.87 13.09 14.10
C ASN A 43 18.03 14.31 13.69
N SER A 44 18.62 15.51 13.76
CA SER A 44 18.00 16.74 13.29
C SER A 44 18.13 16.93 11.77
N ASN A 45 19.11 16.29 11.12
CA ASN A 45 19.27 16.26 9.67
C ASN A 45 19.11 14.82 9.17
N ILE A 46 17.85 14.41 8.99
CA ILE A 46 17.48 13.09 8.47
C ILE A 46 17.67 13.12 6.95
N ALA A 47 18.33 12.08 6.42
CA ALA A 47 18.50 11.93 4.98
C ALA A 47 17.16 11.62 4.30
N VAL A 48 17.00 11.98 3.03
CA VAL A 48 15.76 11.77 2.25
C VAL A 48 15.35 10.29 2.27
N GLU A 49 16.33 9.40 2.15
CA GLU A 49 16.15 7.95 2.17
C GLU A 49 15.52 7.46 3.48
N ALA A 50 15.85 8.09 4.60
CA ALA A 50 15.29 7.75 5.91
C ALA A 50 13.81 8.18 6.03
N HIS A 51 13.44 9.35 5.51
CA HIS A 51 12.02 9.75 5.42
C HIS A 51 11.23 8.77 4.56
N TYR A 52 11.78 8.41 3.39
CA TYR A 52 11.12 7.48 2.48
C TYR A 52 11.12 6.04 2.99
N THR A 53 12.02 5.66 3.89
CA THR A 53 11.94 4.38 4.60
C THR A 53 10.68 4.32 5.47
N VAL A 54 10.38 5.38 6.24
CA VAL A 54 9.15 5.47 7.06
C VAL A 54 7.90 5.45 6.17
N ILE A 55 7.92 6.22 5.08
CA ILE A 55 6.81 6.22 4.11
C ILE A 55 6.63 4.82 3.53
N ASN A 56 7.71 4.17 3.07
CA ASN A 56 7.64 2.85 2.48
C ASN A 56 7.10 1.79 3.45
N ILE A 57 7.63 1.75 4.68
CA ILE A 57 7.12 0.87 5.74
C ILE A 57 5.62 1.12 5.97
N THR A 58 5.18 2.38 5.94
CA THR A 58 3.75 2.70 6.05
C THR A 58 2.95 2.13 4.88
N LEU A 59 3.42 2.29 3.64
CA LEU A 59 2.75 1.76 2.45
C LEU A 59 2.69 0.22 2.49
N VAL A 60 3.76 -0.44 2.92
CA VAL A 60 3.82 -1.90 3.06
C VAL A 60 2.90 -2.37 4.19
N VAL A 61 3.03 -1.84 5.40
CA VAL A 61 2.28 -2.31 6.58
C VAL A 61 0.80 -1.94 6.49
N VAL A 62 0.47 -0.69 6.19
CA VAL A 62 -0.92 -0.23 6.16
C VAL A 62 -1.56 -0.52 4.80
N GLY A 63 -0.86 -0.19 3.71
CA GLY A 63 -1.38 -0.36 2.37
C GLY A 63 -1.50 -1.83 1.96
N SER A 64 -0.54 -2.70 2.31
CA SER A 64 -0.57 -4.11 1.90
C SER A 64 -0.91 -5.09 3.02
N PHE A 65 -0.21 -5.08 4.16
CA PHE A 65 -0.41 -6.08 5.23
C PHE A 65 -1.80 -5.99 5.86
N ILE A 66 -2.19 -4.81 6.33
CA ILE A 66 -3.52 -4.60 6.92
C ILE A 66 -4.62 -4.88 5.88
N GLN A 67 -4.48 -4.37 4.66
CA GLN A 67 -5.43 -4.65 3.58
C GLN A 67 -5.58 -6.16 3.30
N CYS A 68 -4.48 -6.90 3.28
CA CYS A 68 -4.48 -8.36 3.09
C CYS A 68 -5.26 -9.06 4.20
N CYS A 69 -4.95 -8.73 5.46
CA CYS A 69 -5.64 -9.30 6.62
C CYS A 69 -7.13 -8.98 6.63
N LEU A 70 -7.54 -7.77 6.28
CA LEU A 70 -8.96 -7.39 6.25
C LEU A 70 -9.75 -8.16 5.20
N ILE A 71 -9.19 -8.34 4.01
CA ILE A 71 -9.83 -9.14 2.96
C ILE A 71 -9.90 -10.62 3.37
N ALA A 72 -8.84 -11.15 3.96
CA ALA A 72 -8.79 -12.54 4.43
C ALA A 72 -9.76 -12.78 5.59
N GLU A 73 -9.91 -11.83 6.52
CA GLU A 73 -10.87 -11.91 7.63
C GLU A 73 -12.30 -12.04 7.12
N GLU A 74 -12.67 -11.29 6.08
CA GLU A 74 -13.98 -11.39 5.45
C GLU A 74 -14.21 -12.72 4.73
N LYS A 75 -13.14 -13.28 4.18
CA LYS A 75 -13.19 -14.59 3.53
C LYS A 75 -13.35 -15.70 4.57
N GLU A 76 -12.60 -15.63 5.66
CA GLU A 76 -12.68 -16.54 6.80
C GLU A 76 -14.08 -16.53 7.44
N LYS A 77 -14.68 -15.34 7.59
CA LYS A 77 -16.04 -15.16 8.12
C LYS A 77 -17.15 -15.42 7.11
N ASN A 78 -16.83 -15.83 5.87
CA ASN A 78 -17.77 -16.01 4.76
C ASN A 78 -18.58 -14.75 4.35
N THR A 79 -18.26 -13.59 4.90
CA THR A 79 -18.94 -12.32 4.61
C THR A 79 -18.57 -11.79 3.22
N LEU A 80 -17.36 -12.09 2.74
CA LEU A 80 -16.95 -11.78 1.37
C LEU A 80 -17.84 -12.47 0.32
N ARG A 81 -18.24 -13.73 0.59
CA ARG A 81 -19.16 -14.47 -0.28
C ARG A 81 -20.55 -13.82 -0.32
N GLY A 82 -21.05 -13.40 0.83
CA GLY A 82 -22.29 -12.62 0.92
C GLY A 82 -22.23 -11.32 0.11
N LEU A 83 -21.12 -10.59 0.15
CA LEU A 83 -20.91 -9.39 -0.67
C LEU A 83 -20.88 -9.71 -2.16
N MET A 84 -20.26 -10.82 -2.57
CA MET A 84 -20.19 -11.23 -3.98
C MET A 84 -21.55 -11.62 -4.57
N LEU A 85 -22.46 -12.14 -3.73
CA LEU A 85 -23.85 -12.48 -4.10
C LEU A 85 -24.82 -11.29 -4.00
N SER A 86 -24.39 -10.20 -3.35
CA SER A 86 -25.16 -8.96 -3.29
C SER A 86 -25.27 -8.30 -4.67
N PRO A 87 -26.21 -7.35 -4.88
CA PRO A 87 -26.34 -6.64 -6.14
C PRO A 87 -25.17 -5.66 -6.40
N ALA A 88 -24.16 -5.60 -5.53
CA ALA A 88 -22.99 -4.76 -5.69
C ALA A 88 -22.06 -5.29 -6.80
N SER A 89 -21.53 -4.38 -7.61
CA SER A 89 -20.54 -4.71 -8.63
C SER A 89 -19.18 -5.00 -8.00
N THR A 90 -18.33 -5.78 -8.68
CA THR A 90 -16.96 -6.05 -8.24
C THR A 90 -16.17 -4.77 -7.94
N LEU A 91 -16.35 -3.73 -8.74
CA LEU A 91 -15.67 -2.45 -8.52
C LEU A 91 -16.17 -1.75 -7.25
N GLU A 92 -17.48 -1.74 -6.99
CA GLU A 92 -18.03 -1.18 -5.74
C GLU A 92 -17.48 -1.91 -4.51
N ILE A 93 -17.40 -3.24 -4.56
CA ILE A 93 -16.90 -4.06 -3.45
C ILE A 93 -15.43 -3.79 -3.21
N LEU A 94 -14.59 -3.90 -4.25
CA LEU A 94 -13.14 -3.71 -4.12
C LEU A 94 -12.80 -2.26 -3.70
N SER A 95 -13.48 -1.26 -4.27
CA SER A 95 -13.27 0.14 -3.88
C SER A 95 -13.71 0.40 -2.44
N GLY A 96 -14.88 -0.11 -2.02
CA GLY A 96 -15.37 0.06 -0.65
C GLY A 96 -14.43 -0.57 0.39
N LYS A 97 -13.94 -1.77 0.10
CA LYS A 97 -12.96 -2.49 0.95
C LYS A 97 -11.60 -1.81 1.01
N SER A 98 -11.17 -1.18 -0.08
CA SER A 98 -9.85 -0.55 -0.18
C SER A 98 -9.81 0.86 0.40
N LEU A 99 -10.96 1.54 0.48
CA LEU A 99 -11.04 2.95 0.85
C LEU A 99 -10.54 3.20 2.29
N LEU A 100 -10.85 2.29 3.21
CA LEU A 100 -10.44 2.43 4.60
C LEU A 100 -8.93 2.36 4.77
N SER A 101 -8.29 1.35 4.18
CA SER A 101 -6.83 1.22 4.18
C SER A 101 -6.15 2.38 3.46
N LEU A 102 -6.75 2.89 2.37
CA LEU A 102 -6.24 4.08 1.67
C LEU A 102 -6.23 5.31 2.59
N ILE A 103 -7.35 5.60 3.25
CA ILE A 103 -7.46 6.75 4.15
C ILE A 103 -6.51 6.60 5.34
N ALA A 104 -6.50 5.42 5.98
CA ALA A 104 -5.62 5.14 7.11
C ALA A 104 -4.13 5.29 6.71
N MET A 105 -3.74 4.72 5.58
CA MET A 105 -2.38 4.82 5.05
C MET A 105 -1.98 6.28 4.80
N MET A 106 -2.82 7.09 4.15
CA MET A 106 -2.51 8.49 3.89
C MET A 106 -2.40 9.30 5.19
N ILE A 107 -3.27 9.05 6.17
CA ILE A 107 -3.18 9.69 7.49
C ILE A 107 -1.86 9.34 8.17
N VAL A 108 -1.49 8.05 8.19
CA VAL A 108 -0.23 7.59 8.82
C VAL A 108 1.00 8.16 8.10
N VAL A 109 0.98 8.24 6.76
CA VAL A 109 2.06 8.87 5.99
C VAL A 109 2.20 10.36 6.35
N ILE A 110 1.09 11.10 6.42
CA ILE A 110 1.12 12.53 6.76
C ILE A 110 1.68 12.74 8.17
N ILE A 111 1.17 11.99 9.15
CA ILE A 111 1.64 12.10 10.54
C ILE A 111 3.12 11.68 10.63
N GLY A 112 3.53 10.59 9.99
CA GLY A 112 4.92 10.13 9.96
C GLY A 112 5.87 11.14 9.30
N ALA A 113 5.45 11.77 8.21
CA ALA A 113 6.21 12.84 7.56
C ALA A 113 6.37 14.06 8.49
N MET A 114 5.30 14.46 9.20
CA MET A 114 5.38 15.53 10.20
C MET A 114 6.31 15.19 11.36
N MET A 115 6.27 13.95 11.86
CA MET A 115 7.10 13.49 12.98
C MET A 115 8.59 13.42 12.62
N THR A 116 8.91 13.07 11.37
CA THR A 116 10.29 13.09 10.87
C THR A 116 10.72 14.50 10.43
N GLY A 117 9.80 15.45 10.28
CA GLY A 117 10.10 16.80 9.82
C GLY A 117 10.29 16.92 8.30
N TYR A 118 9.80 15.96 7.53
CA TYR A 118 9.97 15.94 6.08
C TYR A 118 9.23 17.09 5.40
N LYS A 119 9.94 17.86 4.58
CA LYS A 119 9.40 18.96 3.78
C LYS A 119 9.85 18.78 2.32
N PRO A 120 8.98 18.28 1.43
CA PRO A 120 9.34 18.09 0.04
C PRO A 120 9.48 19.43 -0.69
N GLU A 121 10.50 19.54 -1.55
CA GLU A 121 10.69 20.68 -2.47
C GLU A 121 9.47 20.88 -3.39
N ASN A 122 8.88 19.79 -3.89
CA ASN A 122 7.64 19.82 -4.67
C ASN A 122 6.56 18.93 -4.05
N LEU A 123 5.72 19.53 -3.20
CA LEU A 123 4.63 18.84 -2.50
C LEU A 123 3.69 18.10 -3.46
N LEU A 124 3.38 18.67 -4.62
CA LEU A 124 2.41 18.08 -5.55
C LEU A 124 2.95 16.79 -6.18
N ILE A 125 4.21 16.80 -6.65
CA ILE A 125 4.86 15.62 -7.22
C ILE A 125 5.02 14.55 -6.14
N THR A 126 5.50 14.92 -4.96
CA THR A 126 5.68 13.97 -3.86
C THR A 126 4.37 13.33 -3.41
N ALA A 127 3.33 14.13 -3.16
CA ALA A 127 2.04 13.62 -2.71
C ALA A 127 1.36 12.71 -3.75
N SER A 128 1.42 13.09 -5.04
CA SER A 128 0.86 12.26 -6.12
C SER A 128 1.63 10.95 -6.30
N SER A 129 2.96 10.97 -6.19
CA SER A 129 3.80 9.76 -6.29
C SER A 129 3.54 8.80 -5.13
N ILE A 130 3.43 9.31 -3.90
CA ILE A 130 3.07 8.52 -2.72
C ILE A 130 1.68 7.91 -2.88
N LEU A 131 0.70 8.69 -3.35
CA LEU A 131 -0.66 8.20 -3.57
C LEU A 131 -0.69 7.07 -4.61
N LEU A 132 0.00 7.24 -5.75
CA LEU A 132 0.09 6.22 -6.79
C LEU A 132 0.76 4.93 -6.26
N SER A 133 1.91 5.07 -5.58
CA SER A 133 2.56 3.91 -4.94
C SER A 133 1.63 3.25 -3.92
N GLY A 134 0.90 4.03 -3.12
CA GLY A 134 -0.09 3.53 -2.18
C GLY A 134 -1.21 2.71 -2.84
N LEU A 135 -1.70 3.12 -4.01
CA LEU A 135 -2.67 2.32 -4.78
C LEU A 135 -2.09 0.97 -5.18
N PHE A 136 -0.81 0.91 -5.58
CA PHE A 136 -0.15 -0.37 -5.86
C PHE A 136 -0.14 -1.28 -4.63
N TYR A 137 0.26 -0.78 -3.45
CA TYR A 137 0.32 -1.57 -2.22
C TYR A 137 -1.06 -2.07 -1.77
N ILE A 138 -2.09 -1.26 -1.93
CA ILE A 138 -3.49 -1.67 -1.68
C ILE A 138 -3.92 -2.76 -2.64
N GLY A 139 -3.58 -2.62 -3.93
CA GLY A 139 -3.84 -3.65 -4.93
C GLY A 139 -3.15 -4.97 -4.57
N LEU A 140 -1.90 -4.91 -4.12
CA LEU A 140 -1.11 -6.06 -3.68
C LEU A 140 -1.72 -6.73 -2.45
N GLY A 141 -2.03 -5.95 -1.41
CA GLY A 141 -2.69 -6.47 -0.21
C GLY A 141 -4.03 -7.12 -0.53
N THR A 142 -4.83 -6.48 -1.38
CA THR A 142 -6.13 -7.02 -1.81
C THR A 142 -5.97 -8.33 -2.59
N LEU A 143 -5.02 -8.40 -3.52
CA LEU A 143 -4.74 -9.62 -4.29
C LEU A 143 -4.39 -10.79 -3.36
N LEU A 144 -3.42 -10.57 -2.46
CA LEU A 144 -2.94 -11.62 -1.55
C LEU A 144 -4.02 -12.03 -0.54
N GLY A 145 -4.81 -11.09 -0.05
CA GLY A 145 -5.95 -11.37 0.84
C GLY A 145 -7.05 -12.20 0.16
N LEU A 146 -7.28 -12.03 -1.15
CA LEU A 146 -8.20 -12.88 -1.91
C LEU A 146 -7.69 -14.32 -2.07
N LEU A 147 -6.37 -14.50 -2.13
CA LEU A 147 -5.72 -15.80 -2.25
C LEU A 147 -5.74 -16.56 -0.92
N ALA A 148 -5.44 -15.88 0.19
CA ALA A 148 -5.44 -16.45 1.53
C ALA A 148 -6.83 -16.92 1.98
N ASN A 149 -6.93 -18.02 2.73
CA ASN A 149 -8.22 -18.55 3.23
C ASN A 149 -8.51 -18.16 4.68
N SER A 150 -7.50 -17.70 5.41
CA SER A 150 -7.62 -17.19 6.78
C SER A 150 -6.70 -15.99 7.01
N VAL A 151 -6.95 -15.24 8.09
CA VAL A 151 -6.07 -14.13 8.50
C VAL A 151 -4.66 -14.63 8.82
N MET A 152 -4.55 -15.83 9.39
CA MET A 152 -3.25 -16.45 9.66
C MET A 152 -2.49 -16.72 8.36
N GLU A 153 -3.15 -17.32 7.36
CA GLU A 153 -2.54 -17.58 6.05
C GLU A 153 -2.14 -16.28 5.35
N ALA A 154 -2.98 -15.25 5.43
CA ALA A 154 -2.71 -13.93 4.86
C ALA A 154 -1.45 -13.28 5.45
N SER A 155 -1.27 -13.37 6.77
CA SER A 155 -0.11 -12.81 7.45
C SER A 155 1.20 -13.51 7.08
N VAL A 156 1.15 -14.77 6.65
CA VAL A 156 2.31 -15.53 6.16
C VAL A 156 2.58 -15.27 4.68
N ILE A 157 1.53 -15.33 3.84
CA ILE A 157 1.66 -15.15 2.37
C ILE A 157 2.26 -13.80 2.01
N ILE A 158 1.98 -12.76 2.79
CA ILE A 158 2.46 -11.41 2.51
C ILE A 158 3.91 -11.17 2.93
N MET A 159 4.48 -11.98 3.84
CA MET A 159 5.84 -11.76 4.37
C MET A 159 6.92 -11.67 3.28
N PRO A 160 6.97 -12.56 2.27
CA PRO A 160 7.98 -12.46 1.21
C PRO A 160 7.90 -11.13 0.45
N PHE A 161 6.68 -10.64 0.22
CA PHE A 161 6.47 -9.36 -0.45
C PHE A 161 6.84 -8.18 0.45
N MET A 162 6.58 -8.26 1.76
CA MET A 162 7.05 -7.26 2.71
C MET A 162 8.58 -7.20 2.76
N LEU A 163 9.26 -8.34 2.68
CA LEU A 163 10.73 -8.37 2.60
C LEU A 163 11.23 -7.71 1.32
N VAL A 164 10.66 -8.07 0.17
CA VAL A 164 11.06 -7.51 -1.13
C VAL A 164 10.75 -6.02 -1.24
N PHE A 165 9.57 -5.56 -0.83
CA PHE A 165 9.18 -4.16 -1.01
C PHE A 165 9.59 -3.26 0.16
N GLY A 166 9.66 -3.79 1.38
CA GLY A 166 10.05 -3.05 2.57
C GLY A 166 11.57 -2.93 2.74
N PHE A 167 12.32 -3.95 2.32
CA PHE A 167 13.79 -3.97 2.39
C PHE A 167 14.48 -4.07 1.03
N GLY A 168 13.72 -4.00 -0.07
CA GLY A 168 14.27 -4.11 -1.43
C GLY A 168 15.39 -3.12 -1.71
N SER A 169 15.30 -1.90 -1.17
CA SER A 169 16.36 -0.87 -1.24
C SER A 169 17.70 -1.42 -0.77
N MET A 170 17.74 -2.21 0.30
CA MET A 170 18.98 -2.81 0.81
C MET A 170 19.49 -3.96 -0.07
N ALA A 171 18.60 -4.65 -0.80
CA ALA A 171 18.99 -5.74 -1.68
C ALA A 171 19.75 -5.25 -2.93
N THR A 172 19.55 -4.00 -3.35
CA THR A 172 20.30 -3.42 -4.50
C THR A 172 21.80 -3.26 -4.23
N ILE A 173 22.23 -3.24 -2.97
CA ILE A 173 23.65 -3.25 -2.60
C ILE A 173 24.36 -4.49 -3.17
N PHE A 174 23.62 -5.58 -3.41
CA PHE A 174 24.14 -6.81 -4.01
C PHE A 174 23.93 -6.90 -5.53
N ALA A 175 23.35 -5.88 -6.17
CA ALA A 175 22.99 -5.92 -7.59
C ALA A 175 24.20 -5.99 -8.52
N ASP A 176 25.36 -5.47 -8.11
CA ASP A 176 26.62 -5.61 -8.85
C ASP A 176 27.10 -7.06 -8.91
N LYS A 177 26.79 -7.85 -7.87
CA LYS A 177 27.15 -9.28 -7.78
C LYS A 177 26.11 -10.19 -8.43
N TYR A 178 24.83 -9.79 -8.42
CA TYR A 178 23.73 -10.58 -8.96
C TYR A 178 22.88 -9.73 -9.93
N PRO A 179 23.10 -9.85 -11.24
CA PRO A 179 22.41 -9.03 -12.24
C PRO A 179 20.88 -9.11 -12.20
N ILE A 180 20.33 -10.23 -11.71
CA ILE A 180 18.88 -10.41 -11.55
C ILE A 180 18.26 -9.41 -10.56
N LEU A 181 19.05 -8.92 -9.59
CA LEU A 181 18.59 -7.92 -8.62
C LEU A 181 18.40 -6.53 -9.24
N LYS A 182 18.93 -6.26 -10.44
CA LYS A 182 18.62 -5.03 -11.19
C LYS A 182 17.14 -4.93 -11.59
N ALA A 183 16.41 -6.04 -11.60
CA ALA A 183 14.96 -6.00 -11.77
C ALA A 183 14.26 -5.27 -10.61
N LEU A 184 14.89 -5.22 -9.43
CA LEU A 184 14.36 -4.48 -8.27
C LEU A 184 14.33 -2.98 -8.54
N ASP A 185 15.20 -2.43 -9.38
CA ASP A 185 15.20 -1.00 -9.71
C ASP A 185 13.85 -0.58 -10.29
N TYR A 186 13.16 -1.47 -11.01
CA TYR A 186 11.85 -1.20 -11.60
C TYR A 186 10.66 -1.40 -10.64
N THR A 187 10.90 -1.73 -9.37
CA THR A 187 9.83 -1.91 -8.38
C THR A 187 9.27 -0.57 -7.90
N PRO A 188 7.99 -0.50 -7.50
CA PRO A 188 7.37 0.76 -7.08
C PRO A 188 8.07 1.46 -5.90
N ASN A 189 8.69 0.71 -4.98
CA ASN A 189 9.45 1.31 -3.87
C ASN A 189 10.71 2.03 -4.35
N MET A 190 11.48 1.43 -5.27
CA MET A 190 12.68 2.06 -5.82
C MET A 190 12.33 3.28 -6.66
N GLN A 191 11.31 3.14 -7.50
CA GLN A 191 10.84 4.24 -8.34
C GLN A 191 10.33 5.41 -7.50
N LEU A 192 9.68 5.15 -6.37
CA LEU A 192 9.26 6.19 -5.42
C LEU A 192 10.48 6.88 -4.76
N MET A 193 11.52 6.13 -4.42
CA MET A 193 12.77 6.65 -3.86
C MET A 193 13.53 7.52 -4.89
N ASP A 194 13.61 7.07 -6.14
CA ASP A 194 14.21 7.83 -7.23
C ASP A 194 13.47 9.15 -7.49
N ILE A 195 12.14 9.12 -7.44
CA ILE A 195 11.34 10.35 -7.53
C ILE A 195 11.67 11.29 -6.38
N ALA A 196 11.83 10.77 -5.16
CA ALA A 196 12.24 11.57 -4.00
C ALA A 196 13.55 12.32 -4.28
N ALA A 197 14.61 11.59 -4.63
CA ALA A 197 15.92 12.16 -4.88
C ALA A 197 15.90 13.21 -6.01
N LYS A 198 15.10 12.97 -7.07
CA LYS A 198 14.91 13.92 -8.17
C LYS A 198 14.16 15.18 -7.73
N VAL A 199 13.09 15.04 -6.95
CA VAL A 199 12.33 16.18 -6.45
C VAL A 199 13.18 17.06 -5.54
N GLU A 200 13.97 16.46 -4.65
CA GLU A 200 14.87 17.17 -3.72
C GLU A 200 16.03 17.87 -4.44
N SER A 201 16.40 17.41 -5.65
CA SER A 201 17.36 18.11 -6.52
C SER A 201 16.72 19.19 -7.40
N GLY A 202 15.44 19.50 -7.20
CA GLY A 202 14.71 20.53 -7.92
C GLY A 202 14.18 20.10 -9.30
N ILE A 203 14.23 18.81 -9.63
CA ILE A 203 13.74 18.29 -10.90
C ILE A 203 12.20 18.28 -10.89
N GLY A 204 11.61 18.97 -11.87
CA GLY A 204 10.16 19.02 -12.05
C GLY A 204 9.55 17.76 -12.68
N LEU A 205 8.26 17.85 -13.01
CA LEU A 205 7.45 16.71 -13.48
C LEU A 205 8.01 16.03 -14.74
N GLY A 206 8.65 16.80 -15.63
CA GLY A 206 9.29 16.30 -16.85
C GLY A 206 10.52 15.39 -16.62
N GLY A 207 11.10 15.34 -15.42
CA GLY A 207 12.20 14.41 -15.10
C GLY A 207 11.79 13.16 -14.31
N VAL A 208 10.56 13.14 -13.80
CA VAL A 208 10.00 12.04 -13.00
C VAL A 208 8.92 11.25 -13.72
N TRP A 209 8.46 11.70 -14.90
CA TRP A 209 7.38 11.06 -15.67
C TRP A 209 7.66 9.58 -15.98
N TRP A 210 8.91 9.21 -16.24
CA TRP A 210 9.29 7.82 -16.49
C TRP A 210 9.07 6.94 -15.26
N ASN A 211 9.52 7.42 -14.09
CA ASN A 211 9.34 6.73 -12.83
C ASN A 211 7.84 6.58 -12.49
N LEU A 212 7.06 7.65 -12.68
CA LEU A 212 5.60 7.64 -12.53
C LEU A 212 4.94 6.63 -13.48
N GLY A 213 5.38 6.57 -14.74
CA GLY A 213 4.88 5.62 -15.73
C GLY A 213 5.09 4.17 -15.30
N ILE A 214 6.25 3.84 -14.72
CA ILE A 214 6.53 2.50 -14.18
C ILE A 214 5.58 2.17 -13.01
N ILE A 215 5.38 3.10 -12.07
CA ILE A 215 4.45 2.91 -10.95
C ILE A 215 3.03 2.68 -11.48
N VAL A 216 2.57 3.47 -12.45
CA VAL A 216 1.25 3.32 -13.07
C VAL A 216 1.10 1.96 -13.75
N LEU A 217 2.13 1.46 -14.44
CA LEU A 217 2.11 0.14 -15.05
C LEU A 217 1.94 -0.96 -14.00
N TRP A 218 2.62 -0.86 -12.86
CA TRP A 218 2.44 -1.78 -11.74
C TRP A 218 1.04 -1.71 -11.12
N ILE A 219 0.46 -0.52 -10.99
CA ILE A 219 -0.94 -0.35 -10.55
C ILE A 219 -1.88 -1.08 -11.51
N ILE A 220 -1.74 -0.85 -12.82
CA ILE A 220 -2.59 -1.50 -13.82
C ILE A 220 -2.46 -3.02 -13.73
N ALA A 221 -1.23 -3.53 -13.66
CA ALA A 221 -0.97 -4.96 -13.55
C ALA A 221 -1.60 -5.58 -12.29
N ILE A 222 -1.41 -4.96 -11.12
CA ILE A 222 -1.91 -5.52 -9.86
C ILE A 222 -3.44 -5.47 -9.79
N PHE A 223 -4.07 -4.38 -10.22
CA PHE A 223 -5.53 -4.27 -10.22
C PHE A 223 -6.17 -5.21 -11.26
N ALA A 224 -5.55 -5.38 -12.43
CA ALA A 224 -6.02 -6.35 -13.41
C ALA A 224 -6.00 -7.78 -12.84
N LEU A 225 -4.90 -8.17 -12.19
CA LEU A 225 -4.80 -9.47 -11.50
C LEU A 225 -5.84 -9.62 -10.39
N THR A 226 -6.01 -8.60 -9.55
CA THR A 226 -7.03 -8.60 -8.47
C THR A 226 -8.44 -8.79 -9.02
N VAL A 227 -8.81 -8.10 -10.09
CA VAL A 227 -10.14 -8.26 -10.72
C VAL A 227 -10.31 -9.67 -11.30
N VAL A 228 -9.29 -10.22 -11.95
CA VAL A 228 -9.32 -11.59 -12.50
C VAL A 228 -9.51 -12.62 -11.38
N VAL A 229 -8.73 -12.52 -10.30
CA VAL A 229 -8.81 -13.44 -9.16
C VAL A 229 -10.16 -13.31 -8.45
N PHE A 230 -10.63 -12.08 -8.22
CA PHE A 230 -11.94 -11.83 -7.60
C PHE A 230 -13.08 -12.46 -8.41
N ARG A 231 -13.06 -12.32 -9.73
CA ARG A 231 -14.08 -12.91 -10.61
C ARG A 231 -14.05 -14.43 -10.58
N LYS A 232 -12.86 -15.04 -10.61
CA LYS A 232 -12.73 -16.51 -10.48
C LYS A 232 -13.33 -16.99 -9.16
N LYS A 233 -12.97 -16.35 -8.04
CA LYS A 233 -13.49 -16.68 -6.70
C LYS A 233 -14.99 -16.42 -6.50
N LYS A 234 -15.61 -15.59 -7.34
CA LYS A 234 -17.07 -15.40 -7.35
C LYS A 234 -17.82 -16.55 -8.05
N MET A 235 -17.15 -17.25 -8.97
CA MET A 235 -17.74 -18.36 -9.73
C MET A 235 -17.62 -19.70 -9.02
N ASP A 236 -16.70 -19.81 -8.06
CA ASP A 236 -16.53 -20.93 -7.13
C ASP A 236 -17.55 -20.86 -5.96
#